data_AF-A0AAW7VKX6-F1
#
_entry.id   AF-A0AAW7VKX6-F1
#
_cell.length_a   1.000
_cell.length_b   1.000
_cell.length_c   1.000
_cell.angle_alpha   90.00
_cell.angle_beta   90.00
_cell.angle_gamma   90.00
#
_symmetry.space_group_name_H-M   'P 1'
#
loop_
_entity.id
_entity.type
_entity.pdbx_description
1 polymer ?
#
loop_
_entity_poly.entity_id
_entity_poly.type
_entity_poly.pdbx_seq_one_letter_code
_entity_poly.pdbx_strand_id
1 'polypeptide(L)'
;EQRPTRGRLSKVDLLPDSIREQLHQMLREKRHTQEEIREAINALIDEHNLPEEMQLSRTGLNRYASRMEKVGAKIRASREMAEV
;
A
#
# COMPACT_ATOMS: atom_id res chain seq x y z
N GLU A 1 -9.38 -2.06 17.55
CA GLU A 1 -10.00 -0.89 16.89
C GLU A 1 -8.90 0.00 16.30
N GLN A 2 -9.01 0.40 15.03
CA GLN A 2 -8.02 1.31 14.42
C GLN A 2 -8.45 2.74 14.71
N ARG A 3 -7.74 3.44 15.60
CA ARG A 3 -7.98 4.87 15.85
C ARG A 3 -7.67 5.63 14.55
N PRO A 4 -8.63 6.36 13.95
CA PRO A 4 -8.35 7.13 12.76
C PRO A 4 -7.38 8.26 13.13
N THR A 5 -6.16 8.21 12.60
CA THR A 5 -5.25 9.38 12.62
C THR A 5 -5.85 10.40 11.66
N ARG A 6 -6.75 11.26 12.16
CA ARG A 6 -7.36 12.34 11.38
C ARG A 6 -6.25 13.18 10.76
N GLY A 7 -6.18 13.21 9.42
CA GLY A 7 -5.36 14.13 8.64
C GLY A 7 -3.89 13.77 8.40
N ARG A 8 -3.32 12.76 9.05
CA ARG A 8 -1.90 12.40 8.80
C ARG A 8 -1.78 11.49 7.57
N LEU A 9 -1.04 11.95 6.56
CA LEU A 9 -0.64 11.14 5.41
C LEU A 9 0.12 9.89 5.88
N SER A 10 -0.14 8.75 5.26
CA SER A 10 0.64 7.54 5.53
C SER A 10 2.01 7.63 4.86
N LYS A 11 3.01 6.88 5.34
CA LYS A 11 4.32 6.82 4.65
C LYS A 11 4.18 6.39 3.20
N VAL A 12 3.22 5.51 2.89
CA VAL A 12 2.91 5.09 1.52
C VAL A 12 2.45 6.27 0.64
N ASP A 13 1.69 7.21 1.21
CA ASP A 13 1.24 8.41 0.48
C ASP A 13 2.38 9.40 0.23
N LEU A 14 3.50 9.26 0.94
CA LEU A 14 4.70 10.11 0.83
C LEU A 14 5.80 9.51 -0.05
N LEU A 15 5.63 8.26 -0.52
CA LEU A 15 6.60 7.62 -1.41
C LEU A 15 6.63 8.32 -2.78
N PRO A 16 7.81 8.42 -3.42
CA PRO A 16 7.90 8.79 -4.82
C PRO A 16 7.03 7.90 -5.71
N ASP A 17 6.52 8.47 -6.80
CA ASP A 17 5.53 7.81 -7.66
C ASP A 17 6.00 6.44 -8.15
N SER A 18 7.28 6.31 -8.56
CA SER A 18 7.85 5.04 -9.03
C SER A 18 7.79 3.92 -7.97
N ILE A 19 8.15 4.21 -6.73
CA ILE A 19 8.15 3.23 -5.63
C ILE A 19 6.70 2.92 -5.22
N ARG A 20 5.83 3.94 -5.21
CA ARG A 20 4.40 3.77 -4.89
C ARG A 20 3.70 2.89 -5.92
N GLU A 21 4.00 3.07 -7.20
CA GLU A 21 3.48 2.23 -8.29
C GLU A 21 3.95 0.78 -8.17
N GLN A 22 5.23 0.55 -7.86
CA GLN A 22 5.77 -0.79 -7.60
C GLN A 22 5.06 -1.46 -6.42
N LEU A 23 4.83 -0.73 -5.32
CA LEU A 23 4.06 -1.22 -4.18
C LEU A 23 2.63 -1.63 -4.59
N HIS A 24 1.94 -0.78 -5.36
CA HIS A 24 0.58 -1.08 -5.84
C HIS A 24 0.54 -2.30 -6.76
N GLN A 25 1.54 -2.44 -7.62
CA GLN A 25 1.69 -3.60 -8.49
C GLN A 25 1.79 -4.89 -7.66
N MET A 26 2.71 -4.94 -6.70
CA MET A 26 2.92 -6.14 -5.87
C MET A 26 1.69 -6.50 -5.03
N LEU A 27 1.00 -5.49 -4.47
CA LEU A 27 -0.26 -5.69 -3.74
C LEU A 27 -1.36 -6.28 -4.63
N ARG A 28 -1.43 -5.87 -5.89
CA ARG A 28 -2.43 -6.35 -6.85
C ARG A 28 -2.15 -7.76 -7.35
N GLU A 29 -0.88 -8.11 -7.55
CA GLU A 29 -0.48 -9.42 -8.08
C GLU A 29 -0.76 -10.58 -7.11
N LYS A 30 -0.79 -10.31 -5.80
CA LYS A 30 -1.07 -11.30 -4.74
C LYS A 30 -0.14 -12.54 -4.77
N ARG A 31 1.05 -12.40 -5.37
CA ARG A 31 2.10 -13.43 -5.41
C ARG A 31 3.10 -13.34 -4.25
N HIS A 32 3.12 -12.20 -3.57
CA HIS A 32 4.02 -11.89 -2.47
C HIS A 32 3.22 -11.72 -1.16
N THR A 33 3.79 -12.18 -0.06
CA THR A 33 3.32 -11.88 1.29
C THR A 33 3.53 -10.41 1.62
N GLN A 34 2.81 -9.89 2.61
CA GLN A 34 3.01 -8.50 3.07
C GLN A 34 4.41 -8.27 3.64
N GLU A 35 5.07 -9.31 4.16
CA GLU A 35 6.45 -9.24 4.65
C GLU A 35 7.42 -8.99 3.49
N GLU A 36 7.34 -9.84 2.45
CA GLU A 36 8.17 -9.74 1.25
C GLU A 36 7.95 -8.41 0.51
N ILE A 37 6.69 -7.95 0.42
CA ILE A 37 6.38 -6.63 -0.16
C ILE A 37 7.06 -5.53 0.65
N ARG A 38 7.04 -5.60 1.98
CA ARG A 38 7.69 -4.59 2.82
C ARG A 38 9.19 -4.55 2.59
N GLU A 39 9.82 -5.73 2.59
CA GLU A 39 11.26 -5.87 2.41
C GLU A 39 11.68 -5.35 1.03
N ALA A 40 10.98 -5.74 -0.03
CA ALA A 40 11.25 -5.27 -1.39
C ALA A 40 11.11 -3.74 -1.52
N ILE A 41 10.06 -3.16 -0.93
CA ILE A 41 9.86 -1.70 -1.00
C ILE A 41 10.89 -0.95 -0.15
N ASN A 42 11.28 -1.45 1.02
CA ASN A 42 12.33 -0.82 1.83
C ASN A 42 13.70 -0.93 1.15
N ALA A 43 13.99 -2.05 0.48
CA ALA A 43 15.20 -2.18 -0.34
C ALA A 43 15.23 -1.15 -1.47
N LEU A 44 14.11 -0.94 -2.18
CA LEU A 44 14.01 0.11 -3.19
C LEU A 44 14.20 1.52 -2.62
N ILE A 45 13.68 1.78 -1.42
CA ILE A 45 13.89 3.06 -0.73
C ILE A 45 15.40 3.29 -0.49
N ASP A 46 16.11 2.26 -0.03
CA ASP A 46 17.55 2.32 0.22
C ASP A 46 18.35 2.47 -1.08
N GLU A 47 18.01 1.71 -2.13
CA GLU A 47 18.63 1.78 -3.46
C GLU A 47 18.49 3.17 -4.10
N HIS A 48 17.37 3.84 -3.86
CA HIS A 48 17.11 5.21 -4.31
C HIS A 48 17.74 6.28 -3.40
N ASN A 49 18.52 5.89 -2.38
CA ASN A 49 19.15 6.78 -1.39
C ASN A 49 18.13 7.69 -0.68
N LEU A 50 16.93 7.19 -0.44
CA LEU A 50 15.89 7.91 0.28
C LEU A 50 16.11 7.80 1.80
N PRO A 51 15.73 8.83 2.57
CA PRO A 51 15.74 8.78 4.03
C PRO A 51 15.07 7.53 4.63
N GLU A 52 15.69 6.92 5.65
CA GLU A 52 15.17 5.74 6.37
C GLU A 52 13.77 6.00 6.97
N GLU A 53 13.45 7.26 7.29
CA GLU A 53 12.13 7.66 7.74
C GLU A 53 11.00 7.38 6.73
N MET A 54 11.32 7.17 5.44
CA MET A 54 10.34 6.74 4.44
C MET A 54 10.11 5.23 4.45
N GLN A 55 10.98 4.43 5.06
CA GLN A 55 10.80 2.99 5.15
C GLN A 55 9.46 2.62 5.78
N LEU A 56 8.79 1.66 5.17
CA LEU A 56 7.48 1.19 5.58
C LEU A 56 7.62 0.30 6.82
N SER A 57 6.74 0.52 7.80
CA SER A 57 6.56 -0.41 8.91
C SER A 57 5.56 -1.50 8.53
N ARG A 58 5.72 -2.69 9.13
CA ARG A 58 4.79 -3.82 8.95
C ARG A 58 3.35 -3.42 9.17
N THR A 59 3.04 -2.80 10.32
CA THR A 59 1.67 -2.38 10.63
C THR A 59 1.18 -1.29 9.68
N GLY A 60 2.06 -0.39 9.23
CA GLY A 60 1.71 0.65 8.25
C GLY A 60 1.27 0.05 6.92
N LEU A 61 2.07 -0.86 6.38
CA LEU A 61 1.78 -1.57 5.14
C LEU A 61 0.51 -2.41 5.25
N ASN A 62 0.33 -3.17 6.33
CA ASN A 62 -0.84 -4.04 6.50
C ASN A 62 -2.15 -3.25 6.52
N ARG A 63 -2.17 -2.09 7.20
CA ARG A 63 -3.33 -1.19 7.20
C ARG A 63 -3.60 -0.63 5.80
N TYR A 64 -2.55 -0.22 5.09
CA TYR A 64 -2.67 0.29 3.73
C TYR A 64 -3.23 -0.77 2.77
N ALA A 65 -2.68 -1.97 2.77
CA ALA A 65 -3.15 -3.11 1.99
C ALA A 65 -4.63 -3.42 2.29
N SER A 66 -5.01 -3.44 3.57
CA SER A 66 -6.40 -3.64 4.00
C SER A 66 -7.34 -2.55 3.48
N ARG A 67 -6.87 -1.30 3.41
CA ARG A 67 -7.63 -0.19 2.81
C ARG A 67 -7.81 -0.39 1.31
N MET A 68 -6.75 -0.81 0.59
CA MET A 68 -6.81 -1.05 -0.85
C MET A 68 -7.76 -2.19 -1.21
N GLU A 69 -7.77 -3.29 -0.45
CA GLU A 69 -8.72 -4.37 -0.66
C GLU A 69 -10.18 -3.91 -0.48
N LYS A 70 -10.46 -3.08 0.53
CA LYS A 70 -11.81 -2.50 0.73
C LYS A 70 -12.24 -1.61 -0.43
N VAL A 71 -11.33 -0.78 -0.94
CA VAL A 71 -11.61 0.08 -2.11
C VAL A 71 -11.86 -0.77 -3.34
N GLY A 72 -11.02 -1.77 -3.61
CA GLY A 72 -11.19 -2.70 -4.73
C GLY A 72 -12.49 -3.49 -4.66
N ALA A 73 -12.88 -3.96 -3.47
CA ALA A 73 -14.16 -4.64 -3.26
C ALA A 73 -15.35 -3.74 -3.58
N LYS A 74 -15.33 -2.48 -3.13
CA LYS A 74 -16.38 -1.50 -3.44
C LYS A 74 -16.51 -1.24 -4.95
N ILE A 75 -15.38 -1.13 -5.65
CA ILE A 75 -15.37 -0.93 -7.11
C ILE A 75 -15.98 -2.13 -7.83
N ARG A 76 -15.63 -3.36 -7.44
CA ARG A 76 -16.21 -4.58 -8.04
C ARG A 76 -17.72 -4.65 -7.84
N ALA A 77 -18.19 -4.45 -6.60
CA ALA A 77 -19.63 -4.44 -6.31
C ALA A 77 -20.39 -3.37 -7.10
N SER A 78 -19.78 -2.19 -7.30
CA SER A 78 -20.40 -1.11 -8.08
C SER A 78 -20.52 -1.45 -9.57
N ARG A 79 -19.58 -2.22 -10.13
CA ARG A 79 -19.63 -2.68 -11.53
C ARG A 79 -20.70 -3.76 -11.71
N GLU A 80 -20.74 -4.73 -10.80
CA GLU A 80 -21.75 -5.79 -10.80
C GLU A 80 -23.17 -5.22 -10.76
N MET A 81 -23.45 -4.22 -9.91
CA MET A 81 -24.76 -3.56 -9.86
C MET A 81 -25.11 -2.77 -11.12
N ALA A 82 -24.12 -2.25 -11.86
CA ALA A 82 -24.35 -1.50 -13.09
C ALA A 82 -24.59 -2.41 -14.31
N GLU A 83 -24.26 -3.70 -14.20
CA GLU A 83 -24.45 -4.73 -15.22
C GLU A 83 -25.77 -5.51 -15.04
N VAL A 84 -26.57 -5.19 -14.00
CA VAL A 84 -27.89 -5.78 -13.68
C VAL A 84 -29.04 -4.91 -14.21
#